data_AF-A0A4P7N461-F1
#
_entry.id   AF-A0A4P7N461-F1
#
_cell.length_a   1.000
_cell.length_b   1.000
_cell.length_c   1.000
_cell.angle_alpha   90.00
_cell.angle_beta   90.00
_cell.angle_gamma   90.00
#
_symmetry.space_group_name_H-M   'P 1'
#
loop_
_entity.id
_entity.type
_entity.pdbx_description
1 polymer ?
#
loop_
_entity_poly.entity_id
_entity_poly.type
_entity_poly.pdbx_seq_one_letter_code
_entity_poly.pdbx_strand_id
1 'polypeptide(L)'
;MDFKNFGKNITSLGASFTPFASRTFQYTKEQLGQVEDKTQLPPDYIDLEKRVDALKAVHQKMLAVTNQYATEAYDYPPNIKETFSDLGRTVSEKVTLLSSATSPAEAQAALTAPPSAKPQPKTFSHAIARASLASSQTLHQTHADAGEDPLATALEKYALAQERVGEARLAQDNQIQRSFLAGWNTTLNTNLLFATRARKNVENSRLSLDAAKARAKGTTWKLPATTSPRGDAAAHHEEPELSPEAQEEIEKAEDEFVTQTEEAVGVMKNVLDTPEPLRNLAELVAAQMEYHKKAHEILSELAPLIEGLQLPLGLLNAAQGHAMMVELKNGETLNGHLVQCDTWMNLTLREVVQTSPDGDKFMRLPEIYVKGNNIKYLRVPDEVIDQVKEQQQQHQQQHQQHGQQGGFRGGRGGGSRGDHRGGGDRGRGGRGRGAGRGRGRGGA
;
A
#
# COMPACT_ATOMS: atom_id res chain seq x y z
N MET A 1 72.88 -25.12 14.48
CA MET A 1 71.55 -24.48 14.36
C MET A 1 71.65 -23.13 15.05
N ASP A 2 71.97 -22.09 14.29
CA ASP A 2 72.26 -20.75 14.83
C ASP A 2 70.98 -19.91 14.98
N PHE A 3 70.50 -19.81 16.21
CA PHE A 3 69.37 -18.99 16.67
C PHE A 3 69.69 -17.47 16.75
N LYS A 4 70.56 -16.95 15.88
CA LYS A 4 70.98 -15.53 15.91
C LYS A 4 70.37 -14.64 14.83
N ASN A 5 69.67 -15.23 13.85
CA ASN A 5 69.06 -14.49 12.73
C ASN A 5 67.54 -14.35 12.78
N PHE A 6 66.86 -14.85 13.83
CA PHE A 6 65.40 -14.69 13.96
C PHE A 6 64.97 -13.34 14.58
N GLY A 7 65.87 -12.65 15.28
CA GLY A 7 65.56 -11.40 15.99
C GLY A 7 65.52 -10.13 15.13
N LYS A 8 66.05 -10.14 13.90
CA LYS A 8 66.13 -8.93 13.04
C LYS A 8 64.96 -8.77 12.07
N ASN A 9 64.12 -9.80 11.88
CA ASN A 9 62.96 -9.75 10.98
C ASN A 9 61.62 -9.45 11.69
N ILE A 10 61.60 -9.34 13.02
CA ILE A 10 60.39 -9.01 13.79
C ILE A 10 60.28 -7.49 14.04
N THR A 11 61.39 -6.74 13.96
CA THR A 11 61.40 -5.28 14.18
C THR A 11 60.84 -4.49 12.99
N SER A 12 60.78 -5.07 11.78
CA SER A 12 60.21 -4.40 10.59
C SER A 12 58.71 -4.62 10.39
N LEU A 13 58.07 -5.47 11.22
CA LEU A 13 56.62 -5.71 11.22
C LEU A 13 55.87 -4.79 12.19
N GLY A 14 56.55 -4.01 13.04
CA GLY A 14 55.94 -3.15 14.06
C GLY A 14 55.57 -1.73 13.61
N ALA A 15 56.08 -1.26 12.46
CA ALA A 15 55.89 0.12 11.99
C ALA A 15 54.57 0.32 11.20
N SER A 16 53.93 -0.76 10.75
CA SER A 16 52.69 -0.72 9.95
C SER A 16 51.43 -1.01 10.78
N PHE A 17 51.56 -1.42 12.05
CA PHE A 17 50.43 -1.65 12.98
C PHE A 17 50.14 -0.45 13.91
N THR A 18 50.99 0.58 13.91
CA THR A 18 50.95 1.73 14.82
C THR A 18 49.76 2.69 14.59
N PRO A 19 49.31 2.98 13.35
CA PRO A 19 48.19 3.91 13.13
C PRO A 19 46.85 3.33 13.60
N PHE A 20 46.62 2.04 13.38
CA PHE A 20 45.37 1.37 13.74
C PHE A 20 45.22 1.20 15.25
N ALA A 21 46.30 0.81 15.95
CA ALA A 21 46.29 0.67 17.40
C ALA A 21 46.06 2.01 18.11
N SER A 22 46.66 3.08 17.61
CA SER A 22 46.50 4.42 18.21
C SER A 22 45.12 5.04 17.97
N ARG A 23 44.53 4.87 16.78
CA ARG A 23 43.13 5.26 16.51
C ARG A 23 42.14 4.51 17.40
N THR A 24 42.33 3.18 17.52
CA THR A 24 41.48 2.33 18.38
C THR A 24 41.60 2.71 19.84
N PHE A 25 42.83 3.01 20.31
CA PHE A 25 43.09 3.45 21.67
C PHE A 25 42.45 4.81 21.99
N GLN A 26 42.52 5.77 21.06
CA GLN A 26 41.87 7.07 21.21
C GLN A 26 40.34 6.94 21.25
N TYR A 27 39.75 6.11 20.39
CA TYR A 27 38.32 5.80 20.42
C TYR A 27 37.88 5.21 21.76
N THR A 28 38.65 4.27 22.33
CA THR A 28 38.36 3.71 23.65
C THR A 28 38.50 4.75 24.77
N LYS A 29 39.42 5.70 24.63
CA LYS A 29 39.63 6.79 25.60
C LYS A 29 38.48 7.80 25.60
N GLU A 30 37.93 8.10 24.42
CA GLU A 30 36.75 8.96 24.28
C GLU A 30 35.47 8.31 24.84
N GLN A 31 35.26 7.00 24.61
CA GLN A 31 34.12 6.26 25.17
C GLN A 31 34.14 6.16 26.71
N LEU A 32 35.32 6.19 27.33
CA LEU A 32 35.53 6.18 28.78
C LEU A 32 35.50 7.57 29.43
N GLY A 33 35.25 8.64 28.66
CA GLY A 33 35.03 9.99 29.19
C GLY A 33 36.28 10.71 29.71
N GLN A 34 37.49 10.27 29.34
CA GLN A 34 38.77 10.84 29.83
C GLN A 34 39.43 11.83 28.85
N VAL A 35 38.67 12.51 27.99
CA VAL A 35 39.23 13.42 26.97
C VAL A 35 38.59 14.81 27.08
N GLU A 36 39.37 15.81 27.50
CA GLU A 36 38.95 17.23 27.58
C GLU A 36 39.11 17.96 26.22
N ASP A 37 40.04 17.53 25.36
CA ASP A 37 40.33 18.14 24.06
C ASP A 37 39.81 17.27 22.89
N LYS A 38 38.51 17.37 22.58
CA LYS A 38 37.92 16.73 21.40
C LYS A 38 37.90 17.69 20.22
N THR A 39 38.50 17.33 19.08
CA THR A 39 38.37 18.16 17.86
C THR A 39 36.90 18.31 17.48
N GLN A 40 36.44 19.56 17.39
CA GLN A 40 35.04 19.88 17.08
C GLN A 40 34.82 19.88 15.57
N LEU A 41 33.64 19.39 15.17
CA LEU A 41 33.19 19.42 13.77
C LEU A 41 32.48 20.76 13.49
N PRO A 42 32.56 21.29 12.26
CA PRO A 42 31.82 22.49 11.88
C PRO A 42 30.30 22.36 12.15
N PRO A 43 29.62 23.42 12.63
CA PRO A 43 28.18 23.37 12.89
C PRO A 43 27.35 22.95 11.68
N ASP A 44 27.68 23.47 10.50
CA ASP A 44 27.00 23.14 9.24
C ASP A 44 27.14 21.65 8.87
N TYR A 45 28.30 21.05 9.17
CA TYR A 45 28.54 19.63 8.96
C TYR A 45 27.64 18.78 9.87
N ILE A 46 27.54 19.13 11.15
CA ILE A 46 26.68 18.44 12.13
C ILE A 46 25.21 18.51 11.71
N ASP A 47 24.76 19.65 11.20
CA ASP A 47 23.39 19.79 10.74
C ASP A 47 23.11 19.01 9.45
N LEU A 48 24.09 18.88 8.55
CA LEU A 48 23.99 17.97 7.40
C LEU A 48 23.89 16.51 7.85
N GLU A 49 24.70 16.09 8.82
CA GLU A 49 24.63 14.73 9.36
C GLU A 49 23.23 14.39 9.90
N LYS A 50 22.64 15.28 10.71
CA LYS A 50 21.29 15.11 11.24
C LYS A 50 20.26 14.95 10.14
N ARG A 51 20.36 15.74 9.05
CA ARG A 51 19.43 15.66 7.92
C ARG A 51 19.58 14.36 7.15
N VAL A 52 20.81 13.91 6.91
CA VAL A 52 21.10 12.63 6.23
C VAL A 52 20.61 11.45 7.08
N ASP A 53 20.81 11.49 8.40
CA ASP A 53 20.33 10.45 9.31
C ASP A 53 18.80 10.41 9.36
N ALA A 54 18.15 11.57 9.39
CA ALA A 54 16.71 11.67 9.28
C ALA A 54 16.21 11.07 7.95
N LEU A 55 16.87 11.39 6.83
CA LEU A 55 16.53 10.86 5.51
C LEU A 55 16.67 9.33 5.47
N LYS A 56 17.74 8.78 6.05
CA LYS A 56 17.95 7.34 6.17
C LYS A 56 16.85 6.68 6.99
N ALA A 57 16.50 7.26 8.15
CA ALA A 57 15.43 6.75 9.01
C ALA A 57 14.08 6.78 8.30
N VAL A 58 13.77 7.82 7.54
CA VAL A 58 12.57 7.90 6.69
C VAL A 58 12.57 6.76 5.67
N HIS A 59 13.70 6.52 5.01
CA HIS A 59 13.77 5.46 4.01
C HIS A 59 13.51 4.07 4.60
N GLN A 60 14.16 3.78 5.73
CA GLN A 60 14.00 2.52 6.46
C GLN A 60 12.56 2.31 6.96
N LYS A 61 11.95 3.35 7.55
CA LYS A 61 10.57 3.28 8.06
C LYS A 61 9.56 3.03 6.95
N MET A 62 9.71 3.69 5.81
CA MET A 62 8.82 3.46 4.67
C MET A 62 8.98 2.03 4.13
N LEU A 63 10.22 1.58 3.89
CA LEU A 63 10.47 0.22 3.38
C LEU A 63 9.95 -0.87 4.32
N ALA A 64 10.01 -0.68 5.64
CA ALA A 64 9.52 -1.67 6.60
C ALA A 64 8.06 -2.07 6.35
N VAL A 65 7.22 -1.16 5.86
CA VAL A 65 5.80 -1.42 5.57
C VAL A 65 5.61 -1.72 4.09
N THR A 66 6.17 -0.90 3.20
CA THR A 66 5.91 -1.01 1.76
C THR A 66 6.57 -2.23 1.12
N ASN A 67 7.58 -2.82 1.74
CA ASN A 67 8.16 -4.08 1.24
C ASN A 67 7.14 -5.22 1.24
N GLN A 68 6.03 -5.07 1.95
CA GLN A 68 4.93 -6.02 1.91
C GLN A 68 4.32 -6.15 0.49
N TYR A 69 4.38 -5.10 -0.36
CA TYR A 69 3.98 -5.18 -1.77
C TYR A 69 4.81 -6.18 -2.60
N ALA A 70 5.95 -6.65 -2.09
CA ALA A 70 6.72 -7.74 -2.70
C ALA A 70 6.11 -9.14 -2.43
N THR A 71 5.21 -9.25 -1.45
CA THR A 71 4.62 -10.51 -1.01
C THR A 71 3.20 -10.65 -1.53
N GLU A 72 2.99 -11.37 -2.62
CA GLU A 72 1.67 -11.46 -3.29
C GLU A 72 0.48 -11.80 -2.35
N ALA A 73 0.69 -12.60 -1.31
CA ALA A 73 -0.36 -13.00 -0.36
C ALA A 73 -0.55 -12.04 0.84
N TYR A 74 -0.09 -10.78 0.75
CA TYR A 74 -0.10 -9.89 1.92
C TYR A 74 -1.49 -9.47 2.42
N ASP A 75 -2.46 -9.41 1.52
CA ASP A 75 -3.86 -9.08 1.78
C ASP A 75 -4.70 -10.31 2.11
N TYR A 76 -4.15 -11.50 1.86
CA TYR A 76 -4.76 -12.78 2.17
C TYR A 76 -3.72 -13.76 2.73
N PRO A 77 -3.38 -13.61 4.02
CA PRO A 77 -2.43 -14.50 4.68
C PRO A 77 -2.86 -15.97 4.52
N PRO A 78 -1.92 -16.91 4.39
CA PRO A 78 -2.23 -18.30 4.08
C PRO A 78 -3.15 -18.91 5.16
N ASN A 79 -4.42 -19.09 4.80
CA ASN A 79 -5.37 -19.86 5.57
C ASN A 79 -5.11 -21.35 5.33
N ILE A 80 -4.77 -22.09 6.39
CA ILE A 80 -4.42 -23.54 6.36
C ILE A 80 -5.55 -24.42 5.76
N LYS A 81 -6.75 -23.86 5.51
CA LYS A 81 -7.92 -24.56 4.98
C LYS A 81 -8.08 -24.50 3.44
N GLU A 82 -7.29 -23.71 2.71
CA GLU A 82 -7.39 -23.74 1.24
C GLU A 82 -6.76 -25.02 0.68
N THR A 83 -7.60 -25.89 0.11
CA THR A 83 -7.21 -27.20 -0.40
C THR A 83 -6.47 -27.02 -1.74
N PHE A 84 -5.33 -27.71 -1.90
CA PHE A 84 -4.44 -27.66 -3.07
C PHE A 84 -5.12 -27.95 -4.44
N SER A 85 -6.38 -28.40 -4.46
CA SER A 85 -7.16 -28.65 -5.66
C SER A 85 -7.64 -27.37 -6.37
N ASP A 86 -7.78 -26.25 -5.66
CA ASP A 86 -8.39 -25.03 -6.22
C ASP A 86 -7.40 -24.13 -6.99
N LEU A 87 -6.11 -24.43 -6.91
CA LEU A 87 -5.01 -23.60 -7.43
C LEU A 87 -4.66 -23.81 -8.91
N GLY A 88 -5.36 -24.71 -9.60
CA GLY A 88 -4.97 -25.15 -10.94
C GLY A 88 -5.24 -24.18 -12.09
N ARG A 89 -6.40 -23.51 -12.14
CA ARG A 89 -6.85 -22.75 -13.33
C ARG A 89 -7.51 -21.45 -12.94
N THR A 90 -7.36 -20.39 -13.72
CA THR A 90 -7.99 -19.06 -13.49
C THR A 90 -9.52 -19.16 -13.51
N VAL A 91 -10.21 -18.21 -12.86
CA VAL A 91 -11.68 -18.23 -12.76
C VAL A 91 -12.29 -17.98 -14.14
N SER A 92 -11.70 -17.10 -14.95
CA SER A 92 -12.11 -16.77 -16.31
C SER A 92 -12.00 -17.99 -17.23
N GLU A 93 -10.92 -18.77 -17.12
CA GLU A 93 -10.78 -20.03 -17.85
C GLU A 93 -11.89 -21.02 -17.49
N LYS A 94 -12.18 -21.17 -16.19
CA LYS A 94 -13.23 -22.08 -15.71
C LYS A 94 -14.61 -21.64 -16.20
N VAL A 95 -14.94 -20.36 -16.14
CA VAL A 95 -16.23 -19.84 -16.65
C VAL A 95 -16.34 -20.03 -18.16
N THR A 96 -15.27 -19.75 -18.91
CA THR A 96 -15.25 -19.96 -20.37
C THR A 96 -15.50 -21.43 -20.72
N LEU A 97 -14.82 -22.35 -20.03
CA LEU A 97 -15.00 -23.79 -20.22
C LEU A 97 -16.42 -24.25 -19.87
N LEU A 98 -17.00 -23.73 -18.79
CA LEU A 98 -18.36 -24.02 -18.39
C LEU A 98 -19.39 -23.49 -19.41
N SER A 99 -19.16 -22.30 -19.96
CA SER A 99 -20.04 -21.74 -21.00
C SER A 99 -19.99 -22.53 -22.32
N SER A 100 -18.91 -23.27 -22.56
CA SER A 100 -18.76 -24.13 -23.73
C SER A 100 -19.27 -25.56 -23.54
N ALA A 101 -19.52 -25.98 -22.30
CA ALA A 101 -19.94 -27.34 -22.01
C ALA A 101 -21.42 -27.55 -22.35
N THR A 102 -21.70 -28.57 -23.15
CA THR A 102 -23.08 -28.92 -23.57
C THR A 102 -23.73 -29.99 -22.70
N SER A 103 -22.98 -30.57 -21.75
CA SER A 103 -23.50 -31.54 -20.79
C SER A 103 -22.82 -31.41 -19.42
N PRO A 104 -23.48 -31.84 -18.33
CA PRO A 104 -22.88 -31.87 -16.99
C PRO A 104 -21.59 -32.70 -16.91
N ALA A 105 -21.52 -33.79 -17.68
CA ALA A 105 -20.32 -34.64 -17.76
C ALA A 105 -19.15 -33.93 -18.45
N GLU A 106 -19.43 -33.17 -19.51
CA GLU A 106 -18.44 -32.35 -20.22
C GLU A 106 -17.94 -31.20 -19.34
N ALA A 107 -18.83 -30.54 -18.59
CA ALA A 107 -18.49 -29.50 -17.62
C ALA A 107 -17.57 -30.03 -16.51
N GLN A 108 -17.87 -31.21 -15.97
CA GLN A 108 -17.05 -31.83 -14.93
C GLN A 108 -15.67 -32.25 -15.45
N ALA A 109 -15.61 -32.86 -16.65
CA ALA A 109 -14.34 -33.22 -17.30
C ALA A 109 -13.49 -31.99 -17.62
N ALA A 110 -14.11 -30.90 -18.07
CA ALA A 110 -13.44 -29.64 -18.36
C ALA A 110 -12.83 -29.02 -17.10
N LEU A 111 -13.48 -29.13 -15.94
CA LEU A 111 -12.97 -28.57 -14.67
C LEU A 111 -11.87 -29.41 -14.01
N THR A 112 -11.86 -30.73 -14.21
CA THR A 112 -10.88 -31.64 -13.57
C THR A 112 -9.64 -31.92 -14.40
N ALA A 113 -9.62 -31.49 -15.67
CA ALA A 113 -8.47 -31.71 -16.54
C ALA A 113 -7.22 -30.98 -15.99
N PRO A 114 -6.00 -31.54 -16.19
CA PRO A 114 -4.76 -30.94 -15.71
C PRO A 114 -4.63 -29.49 -16.21
N PRO A 115 -4.20 -28.55 -15.36
CA PRO A 115 -4.02 -27.17 -15.79
C PRO A 115 -2.82 -27.03 -16.73
N SER A 116 -3.02 -26.33 -17.84
CA SER A 116 -1.92 -25.89 -18.72
C SER A 116 -1.40 -24.49 -18.36
N ALA A 117 -2.05 -23.81 -17.41
CA ALA A 117 -1.84 -22.39 -17.08
C ALA A 117 -0.92 -22.16 -15.86
N LYS A 118 -0.45 -20.91 -15.72
CA LYS A 118 0.33 -20.44 -14.57
C LYS A 118 -0.47 -20.62 -13.27
N PRO A 119 0.19 -20.92 -12.13
CA PRO A 119 -0.49 -21.08 -10.85
C PRO A 119 -1.33 -19.84 -10.53
N GLN A 120 -2.54 -20.07 -10.01
CA GLN A 120 -3.47 -18.99 -9.70
C GLN A 120 -2.87 -18.00 -8.67
N PRO A 121 -3.13 -16.69 -8.84
CA PRO A 121 -2.68 -15.71 -7.87
C PRO A 121 -3.32 -15.87 -6.49
N LYS A 122 -2.58 -15.47 -5.45
CA LYS A 122 -2.93 -15.65 -4.04
C LYS A 122 -3.46 -14.37 -3.37
N THR A 123 -3.82 -13.38 -4.17
CA THR A 123 -4.44 -12.14 -3.66
C THR A 123 -5.80 -12.45 -3.04
N PHE A 124 -6.31 -11.57 -2.17
CA PHE A 124 -7.64 -11.74 -1.59
C PHE A 124 -8.77 -11.77 -2.65
N SER A 125 -8.73 -10.89 -3.65
CA SER A 125 -9.76 -10.83 -4.70
C SER A 125 -9.83 -12.11 -5.51
N HIS A 126 -8.69 -12.71 -5.87
CA HIS A 126 -8.64 -14.03 -6.51
C HIS A 126 -9.21 -15.15 -5.61
N ALA A 127 -8.98 -15.09 -4.29
CA ALA A 127 -9.60 -16.05 -3.36
C ALA A 127 -11.13 -15.91 -3.31
N ILE A 128 -11.64 -14.67 -3.27
CA ILE A 128 -13.09 -14.40 -3.37
C ILE A 128 -13.64 -14.93 -4.69
N ALA A 129 -12.94 -14.70 -5.80
CA ALA A 129 -13.35 -15.16 -7.12
C ALA A 129 -13.50 -16.69 -7.17
N ARG A 130 -12.52 -17.42 -6.63
CA ARG A 130 -12.59 -18.89 -6.49
C ARG A 130 -13.78 -19.33 -5.66
N ALA A 131 -13.95 -18.76 -4.46
CA ALA A 131 -15.02 -19.11 -3.54
C ALA A 131 -16.42 -18.85 -4.14
N SER A 132 -16.56 -17.73 -4.86
CA SER A 132 -17.81 -17.34 -5.52
C SER A 132 -18.16 -18.30 -6.66
N LEU A 133 -17.17 -18.67 -7.49
CA LEU A 133 -17.36 -19.63 -8.57
C LEU A 133 -17.73 -21.03 -8.02
N ALA A 134 -17.04 -21.50 -6.98
CA ALA A 134 -17.34 -22.79 -6.35
C ALA A 134 -18.75 -22.80 -5.73
N SER A 135 -19.17 -21.67 -5.16
CA SER A 135 -20.53 -21.49 -4.62
C SER A 135 -21.58 -21.54 -5.73
N SER A 136 -21.35 -20.88 -6.87
CA SER A 136 -22.25 -20.99 -8.03
C SER A 136 -22.41 -22.44 -8.50
N GLN A 137 -21.29 -23.17 -8.64
CA GLN A 137 -21.32 -24.58 -9.06
C GLN A 137 -22.11 -25.45 -8.09
N THR A 138 -22.00 -25.18 -6.78
CA THR A 138 -22.75 -25.90 -5.75
C THR A 138 -24.26 -25.68 -5.92
N LEU A 139 -24.68 -24.44 -6.22
CA LEU A 139 -26.08 -24.11 -6.48
C LEU A 139 -26.60 -24.80 -7.74
N HIS A 140 -25.84 -24.76 -8.85
CA HIS A 140 -26.20 -25.45 -10.10
C HIS A 140 -26.34 -26.96 -9.94
N GLN A 141 -25.46 -27.61 -9.17
CA GLN A 141 -25.54 -29.05 -8.91
C GLN A 141 -26.74 -29.44 -8.05
N THR A 142 -27.12 -28.58 -7.11
CA THR A 142 -28.24 -28.84 -6.19
C THR A 142 -29.60 -28.61 -6.88
N HIS A 143 -29.63 -27.80 -7.94
CA HIS A 143 -30.85 -27.34 -8.60
C HIS A 143 -30.90 -27.63 -10.12
N ALA A 144 -30.26 -28.71 -10.59
CA ALA A 144 -30.15 -29.05 -12.02
C ALA A 144 -31.49 -29.11 -12.81
N ASP A 145 -32.62 -29.35 -12.13
CA ASP A 145 -33.95 -29.45 -12.75
C ASP A 145 -34.79 -28.15 -12.69
N ALA A 146 -34.27 -27.07 -12.08
CA ALA A 146 -35.04 -25.88 -11.73
C ALA A 146 -34.57 -24.57 -12.40
N GLY A 147 -34.12 -24.61 -13.66
CA GLY A 147 -33.74 -23.40 -14.41
C GLY A 147 -32.53 -22.64 -13.85
N GLU A 148 -32.20 -21.47 -14.42
CA GLU A 148 -31.07 -20.65 -13.97
C GLU A 148 -31.35 -20.01 -12.60
N ASP A 149 -30.53 -20.32 -11.59
CA ASP A 149 -30.58 -19.69 -10.27
C ASP A 149 -29.99 -18.27 -10.33
N PRO A 150 -30.78 -17.21 -10.04
CA PRO A 150 -30.29 -15.83 -10.07
C PRO A 150 -29.08 -15.59 -9.16
N LEU A 151 -28.99 -16.29 -8.02
CA LEU A 151 -27.85 -16.19 -7.11
C LEU A 151 -26.61 -16.86 -7.71
N ALA A 152 -26.75 -18.01 -8.38
CA ALA A 152 -25.65 -18.66 -9.07
C ALA A 152 -25.10 -17.77 -10.20
N THR A 153 -25.98 -17.16 -10.99
CA THR A 153 -25.60 -16.17 -12.02
C THR A 153 -24.93 -14.93 -11.41
N ALA A 154 -25.43 -14.42 -10.29
CA ALA A 154 -24.80 -13.28 -9.60
C ALA A 154 -23.39 -13.62 -9.11
N LEU A 155 -23.20 -14.82 -8.53
CA LEU A 155 -21.92 -15.30 -8.04
C LEU A 155 -20.90 -15.52 -9.16
N GLU A 156 -21.31 -15.99 -10.33
CA GLU A 156 -20.44 -16.08 -11.52
C GLU A 156 -19.96 -14.71 -11.99
N LYS A 157 -20.88 -13.75 -12.11
CA LYS A 157 -20.53 -12.37 -12.50
C LYS A 157 -19.61 -11.71 -11.46
N TYR A 158 -19.89 -11.92 -10.17
CA TYR A 158 -19.04 -11.44 -9.09
C TYR A 158 -17.66 -12.09 -9.11
N ALA A 159 -17.56 -13.38 -9.41
CA ALA A 159 -16.30 -14.09 -9.53
C ALA A 159 -15.39 -13.49 -10.61
N LEU A 160 -15.93 -13.25 -11.82
CA LEU A 160 -15.19 -12.63 -12.92
C LEU A 160 -14.77 -11.19 -12.60
N ALA A 161 -15.62 -10.41 -11.94
CA ALA A 161 -15.28 -9.06 -11.54
C ALA A 161 -14.13 -9.04 -10.53
N GLN A 162 -14.17 -9.94 -9.53
CA GLN A 162 -13.11 -10.03 -8.51
C GLN A 162 -11.78 -10.54 -9.08
N GLU A 163 -11.81 -11.37 -10.11
CA GLU A 163 -10.61 -11.74 -10.86
C GLU A 163 -9.97 -10.53 -11.55
N ARG A 164 -10.76 -9.71 -12.27
CA ARG A 164 -10.28 -8.45 -12.88
C ARG A 164 -9.73 -7.47 -11.83
N VAL A 165 -10.36 -7.37 -10.66
CA VAL A 165 -9.87 -6.55 -9.53
C VAL A 165 -8.53 -7.10 -9.03
N GLY A 166 -8.41 -8.42 -8.89
CA GLY A 166 -7.17 -9.08 -8.50
C GLY A 166 -6.04 -8.84 -9.50
N GLU A 167 -6.31 -8.90 -10.80
CA GLU A 167 -5.32 -8.58 -11.84
C GLU A 167 -4.86 -7.12 -11.77
N ALA A 168 -5.78 -6.18 -11.56
CA ALA A 168 -5.45 -4.77 -11.37
C ALA A 168 -4.56 -4.56 -10.13
N ARG A 169 -4.79 -5.32 -9.06
CA ARG A 169 -3.94 -5.32 -7.87
C ARG A 169 -2.53 -5.83 -8.18
N LEU A 170 -2.40 -6.95 -8.90
CA LEU A 170 -1.09 -7.47 -9.30
C LEU A 170 -0.31 -6.47 -10.17
N ALA A 171 -1.01 -5.73 -11.03
CA ALA A 171 -0.41 -4.66 -11.82
C ALA A 171 0.12 -3.51 -10.93
N GLN A 172 -0.65 -3.08 -9.92
CA GLN A 172 -0.21 -2.11 -8.92
C GLN A 172 1.04 -2.62 -8.18
N ASP A 173 1.01 -3.83 -7.64
CA ASP A 173 2.13 -4.40 -6.90
C ASP A 173 3.40 -4.42 -7.76
N ASN A 174 3.27 -4.82 -9.03
CA ASN A 174 4.38 -4.84 -9.98
C ASN A 174 4.98 -3.44 -10.23
N GLN A 175 4.13 -2.43 -10.40
CA GLN A 175 4.56 -1.05 -10.59
C GLN A 175 5.23 -0.49 -9.33
N ILE A 176 4.67 -0.75 -8.15
CA ILE A 176 5.25 -0.34 -6.86
C ILE A 176 6.62 -0.99 -6.65
N GLN A 177 6.76 -2.28 -6.96
CA GLN A 177 8.05 -2.97 -6.85
C GLN A 177 9.10 -2.37 -7.78
N ARG A 178 8.75 -2.13 -9.04
CA ARG A 178 9.69 -1.65 -10.07
C ARG A 178 10.08 -0.17 -9.91
N SER A 179 9.12 0.69 -9.59
CA SER A 179 9.34 2.13 -9.55
C SER A 179 9.69 2.60 -8.14
N PHE A 180 8.86 2.26 -7.15
CA PHE A 180 9.03 2.76 -5.78
C PHE A 180 10.07 1.95 -5.01
N LEU A 181 9.87 0.64 -4.81
CA LEU A 181 10.76 -0.16 -3.95
C LEU A 181 12.18 -0.24 -4.50
N ALA A 182 12.35 -0.39 -5.81
CA ALA A 182 13.67 -0.40 -6.43
C ALA A 182 14.40 0.94 -6.23
N GLY A 183 13.75 2.06 -6.54
CA GLY A 183 14.32 3.40 -6.37
C GLY A 183 14.67 3.69 -4.91
N TRP A 184 13.78 3.35 -3.98
CA TRP A 184 13.98 3.56 -2.55
C TRP A 184 15.12 2.72 -1.97
N ASN A 185 15.28 1.48 -2.43
CA ASN A 185 16.41 0.63 -2.08
C ASN A 185 17.73 1.15 -2.66
N THR A 186 17.74 1.69 -3.89
CA THR A 186 18.93 2.32 -4.47
C THR A 186 19.38 3.53 -3.65
N THR A 187 18.46 4.42 -3.28
CA THR A 187 18.81 5.57 -2.44
C THR A 187 19.40 5.13 -1.08
N LEU A 188 18.86 4.08 -0.46
CA LEU A 188 19.34 3.55 0.82
C LEU A 188 20.69 2.85 0.71
N ASN A 189 20.85 1.94 -0.26
CA ASN A 189 22.02 1.07 -0.36
C ASN A 189 23.18 1.69 -1.13
N THR A 190 22.96 2.79 -1.85
CA THR A 190 23.98 3.46 -2.66
C THR A 190 24.24 4.87 -2.14
N ASN A 191 23.30 5.79 -2.30
CA ASN A 191 23.49 7.21 -1.98
C ASN A 191 23.75 7.43 -0.48
N LEU A 192 22.90 6.87 0.38
CA LEU A 192 23.04 6.96 1.84
C LEU A 192 24.23 6.12 2.36
N LEU A 193 24.61 5.06 1.65
CA LEU A 193 25.81 4.29 1.98
C LEU A 193 27.08 5.09 1.70
N PHE A 194 27.14 5.85 0.59
CA PHE A 194 28.26 6.76 0.31
C PHE A 194 28.39 7.84 1.38
N ALA A 195 27.29 8.48 1.78
CA ALA A 195 27.31 9.43 2.90
C ALA A 195 27.78 8.79 4.21
N THR A 196 27.33 7.56 4.51
CA THR A 196 27.79 6.83 5.71
C THR A 196 29.29 6.55 5.67
N ARG A 197 29.84 6.18 4.50
CA ARG A 197 31.29 5.96 4.32
C ARG A 197 32.09 7.26 4.47
N ALA A 198 31.64 8.34 3.85
CA ALA A 198 32.29 9.64 3.95
C ALA A 198 32.37 10.14 5.40
N ARG A 199 31.27 10.03 6.16
CA ARG A 199 31.24 10.36 7.60
C ARG A 199 32.22 9.52 8.41
N LYS A 200 32.34 8.23 8.12
CA LYS A 200 33.31 7.35 8.78
C LYS A 200 34.76 7.79 8.50
N ASN A 201 35.05 8.31 7.31
CA ASN A 201 36.38 8.83 6.99
C ASN A 201 36.68 10.14 7.74
N VAL A 202 35.68 11.02 7.89
CA VAL A 202 35.79 12.23 8.73
C VAL A 202 36.07 11.86 10.18
N GLU A 203 35.36 10.87 10.72
CA GLU A 203 35.60 10.40 12.09
C GLU A 203 37.01 9.80 12.25
N ASN A 204 37.47 9.01 11.29
CA ASN A 204 38.81 8.42 11.30
C ASN A 204 39.93 9.47 11.20
N SER A 205 39.76 10.50 10.36
CA SER A 205 40.73 11.60 10.22
C SER A 205 40.73 12.48 11.47
N ARG A 206 39.56 12.79 12.04
CA ARG A 206 39.42 13.47 13.35
C ARG A 206 40.19 12.73 14.46
N LEU A 207 39.97 11.42 14.60
CA LEU A 207 40.67 10.60 15.60
C LEU A 207 42.19 10.57 15.36
N SER A 208 42.63 10.64 14.10
CA SER A 208 44.05 10.69 13.74
C SER A 208 44.68 12.02 14.14
N LEU A 209 43.97 13.12 13.89
CA LEU A 209 44.36 14.45 14.32
C LEU A 209 44.44 14.56 15.84
N ASP A 210 43.44 14.05 16.56
CA ASP A 210 43.41 14.02 18.03
C ASP A 210 44.59 13.20 18.58
N ALA A 211 44.91 12.06 17.95
CA ALA A 211 46.06 11.24 18.32
C ALA A 211 47.42 11.93 18.04
N ALA A 212 47.56 12.64 16.92
CA ALA A 212 48.76 13.41 16.59
C ALA A 212 48.97 14.56 17.60
N LYS A 213 47.92 15.32 17.91
CA LYS A 213 47.92 16.37 18.93
C LYS A 213 48.28 15.83 20.32
N ALA A 214 47.72 14.69 20.72
CA ALA A 214 48.03 14.06 22.01
C ALA A 214 49.48 13.57 22.11
N ARG A 215 50.06 13.07 21.02
CA ARG A 215 51.49 12.69 20.97
C ARG A 215 52.40 13.90 21.09
N ALA A 216 52.09 14.98 20.37
CA ALA A 216 52.88 16.21 20.39
C ALA A 216 52.85 16.91 21.76
N LYS A 217 51.71 16.86 22.47
CA LYS A 217 51.58 17.35 23.85
C LYS A 217 52.24 16.44 24.91
N GLY A 218 52.90 15.35 24.52
CA GLY A 218 53.55 14.41 25.43
C GLY A 218 52.58 13.68 26.37
N THR A 219 51.30 13.60 26.03
CA THR A 219 50.22 13.02 26.87
C THR A 219 50.09 11.51 26.69
N THR A 220 51.10 10.86 26.11
CA THR A 220 51.25 9.41 26.06
C THR A 220 51.49 8.87 27.47
N TRP A 221 50.53 8.07 27.95
CA TRP A 221 50.55 7.33 29.21
C TRP A 221 51.96 6.89 29.64
N LYS A 222 52.46 7.46 30.74
CA LYS A 222 53.61 6.91 31.46
C LYS A 222 53.15 5.62 32.15
N LEU A 223 53.68 4.47 31.72
CA LEU A 223 53.48 3.19 32.40
C LEU A 223 53.91 3.32 33.88
N PRO A 224 53.12 2.85 34.87
CA PRO A 224 53.56 2.82 36.26
C PRO A 224 54.54 1.65 36.43
N ALA A 225 55.82 1.87 36.12
CA ALA A 225 56.86 0.92 36.42
C ALA A 225 58.07 1.63 37.06
N THR A 226 58.25 1.29 38.34
CA THR A 226 59.44 1.49 39.19
C THR A 226 59.70 2.89 39.74
N THR A 227 59.46 2.98 41.04
CA THR A 227 59.90 4.00 41.97
C THR A 227 61.41 4.20 41.92
N SER A 228 61.86 5.43 41.72
CA SER A 228 63.15 5.92 42.23
C SER A 228 62.99 7.41 42.59
N PRO A 229 63.41 7.85 43.79
CA PRO A 229 63.19 9.21 44.26
C PRO A 229 64.42 10.08 43.99
N ARG A 230 64.23 11.26 43.38
CA ARG A 230 64.93 12.52 43.73
C ARG A 230 64.67 13.63 42.71
N GLY A 231 64.42 14.82 43.24
CA GLY A 231 64.84 16.07 42.60
C GLY A 231 63.71 17.08 42.44
N ASP A 232 63.46 17.87 43.47
CA ASP A 232 62.83 19.18 43.35
C ASP A 232 63.59 20.06 42.34
N ALA A 233 62.91 20.55 41.31
CA ALA A 233 63.34 21.72 40.56
C ALA A 233 62.12 22.42 39.94
N ALA A 234 61.81 23.58 40.53
CA ALA A 234 61.18 24.78 39.99
C ALA A 234 60.35 24.66 38.68
N ALA A 235 59.10 25.10 38.81
CA ALA A 235 58.22 25.51 37.72
C ALA A 235 58.87 26.63 36.89
N HIS A 236 59.33 26.28 35.69
CA HIS A 236 59.38 27.18 34.55
C HIS A 236 58.26 26.76 33.60
N HIS A 237 57.30 27.66 33.38
CA HIS A 237 56.39 27.61 32.25
C HIS A 237 57.20 27.90 30.97
N GLU A 238 57.97 26.93 30.51
CA GLU A 238 58.35 26.86 29.10
C GLU A 238 57.24 26.07 28.42
N GLU A 239 56.49 26.73 27.54
CA GLU A 239 55.69 25.99 26.55
C GLU A 239 56.65 25.02 25.86
N PRO A 240 56.35 23.71 25.83
CA PRO A 240 57.22 22.78 25.13
C PRO A 240 57.19 23.19 23.66
N GLU A 241 58.29 23.77 23.17
CA GLU A 241 58.46 24.02 21.74
C GLU A 241 58.26 22.67 21.04
N LEU A 242 57.13 22.51 20.34
CA LEU A 242 56.84 21.29 19.60
C LEU A 242 58.00 21.02 18.66
N SER A 243 58.49 19.78 18.63
CA SER A 243 59.52 19.41 17.66
C SER A 243 59.01 19.69 16.24
N PRO A 244 59.86 20.18 15.32
CA PRO A 244 59.45 20.49 13.95
C PRO A 244 58.81 19.28 13.25
N GLU A 245 59.25 18.06 13.57
CA GLU A 245 58.63 16.81 13.08
C GLU A 245 57.19 16.61 13.61
N ALA A 246 56.91 16.95 14.87
CA ALA A 246 55.57 16.85 15.44
C ALA A 246 54.61 17.92 14.90
N GLN A 247 55.15 19.11 14.54
CA GLN A 247 54.37 20.15 13.87
C GLN A 247 53.96 19.71 12.46
N GLU A 248 54.88 19.14 11.68
CA GLU A 248 54.61 18.62 10.33
C GLU A 248 53.58 17.47 10.36
N GLU A 249 53.67 16.55 11.33
CA GLU A 249 52.67 15.48 11.49
C GLU A 249 51.27 16.01 11.82
N ILE A 250 51.16 17.07 12.63
CA ILE A 250 49.88 17.70 12.96
C ILE A 250 49.32 18.41 11.73
N GLU A 251 50.12 19.22 11.03
CA GLU A 251 49.70 19.95 9.83
C GLU A 251 49.14 19.00 8.78
N LYS A 252 49.84 17.90 8.51
CA LYS A 252 49.38 16.86 7.58
C LYS A 252 48.06 16.21 8.02
N ALA A 253 47.88 15.97 9.31
CA ALA A 253 46.64 15.39 9.84
C ALA A 253 45.48 16.41 9.82
N GLU A 254 45.76 17.70 9.96
CA GLU A 254 44.77 18.79 9.80
C GLU A 254 44.31 18.90 8.36
N ASP A 255 45.23 18.89 7.39
CA ASP A 255 44.91 18.91 5.96
C ASP A 255 44.05 17.70 5.54
N GLU A 256 44.38 16.50 6.02
CA GLU A 256 43.59 15.30 5.75
C GLU A 256 42.19 15.41 6.35
N PHE A 257 42.06 15.95 7.58
CA PHE A 257 40.76 16.16 8.22
C PHE A 257 39.89 17.19 7.50
N VAL A 258 40.48 18.31 7.07
CA VAL A 258 39.78 19.33 6.27
C VAL A 258 39.31 18.73 4.95
N THR A 259 40.19 18.04 4.23
CA THR A 259 39.87 17.39 2.94
C THR A 259 38.72 16.41 3.09
N GLN A 260 38.78 15.49 4.07
CA GLN A 260 37.71 14.51 4.30
C GLN A 260 36.40 15.18 4.71
N THR A 261 36.45 16.28 5.47
CA THR A 261 35.25 17.03 5.88
C THR A 261 34.60 17.71 4.67
N GLU A 262 35.36 18.34 3.79
CA GLU A 262 34.85 18.97 2.57
C GLU A 262 34.23 17.94 1.61
N GLU A 263 34.90 16.80 1.40
CA GLU A 263 34.38 15.69 0.60
C GLU A 263 33.05 15.17 1.18
N ALA A 264 32.98 14.96 2.49
CA ALA A 264 31.77 14.49 3.15
C ALA A 264 30.61 15.50 3.07
N VAL A 265 30.89 16.80 3.19
CA VAL A 265 29.90 17.86 2.96
C VAL A 265 29.34 17.78 1.54
N GLY A 266 30.20 17.63 0.53
CA GLY A 266 29.80 17.48 -0.86
C GLY A 266 28.88 16.27 -1.09
N VAL A 267 29.29 15.10 -0.58
CA VAL A 267 28.49 13.87 -0.70
C VAL A 267 27.15 14.01 0.01
N MET A 268 27.12 14.53 1.23
CA MET A 268 25.87 14.70 1.99
C MET A 268 24.90 15.67 1.32
N LYS A 269 25.38 16.78 0.78
CA LYS A 269 24.54 17.72 0.01
C LYS A 269 23.95 17.06 -1.23
N ASN A 270 24.77 16.33 -2.01
CA ASN A 270 24.28 15.61 -3.19
C ASN A 270 23.17 14.61 -2.85
N VAL A 271 23.29 13.89 -1.74
CA VAL A 271 22.25 12.95 -1.26
C VAL A 271 20.95 13.68 -0.92
N LEU A 272 21.04 14.85 -0.29
CA LEU A 272 19.87 15.65 0.13
C LEU A 272 19.20 16.39 -1.03
N ASP A 273 19.97 16.82 -2.03
CA ASP A 273 19.48 17.59 -3.18
C ASP A 273 18.91 16.69 -4.30
N THR A 274 19.03 15.37 -4.15
CA THR A 274 18.52 14.40 -5.13
C THR A 274 16.98 14.36 -5.10
N PRO A 275 16.29 14.63 -6.24
CA PRO A 275 14.82 14.64 -6.29
C PRO A 275 14.18 13.24 -6.33
N GLU A 276 14.99 12.17 -6.37
CA GLU A 276 14.52 10.79 -6.54
C GLU A 276 13.50 10.33 -5.50
N PRO A 277 13.65 10.58 -4.18
CA PRO A 277 12.65 10.13 -3.20
C PRO A 277 11.27 10.73 -3.46
N LEU A 278 11.19 12.00 -3.88
CA LEU A 278 9.92 12.64 -4.23
C LEU A 278 9.31 12.02 -5.49
N ARG A 279 10.12 11.75 -6.51
CA ARG A 279 9.68 11.07 -7.72
C ARG A 279 9.15 9.67 -7.43
N ASN A 280 9.88 8.89 -6.62
CA ASN A 280 9.47 7.55 -6.23
C ASN A 280 8.14 7.60 -5.46
N LEU A 281 7.97 8.56 -4.55
CA LEU A 281 6.70 8.73 -3.83
C LEU A 281 5.54 9.08 -4.76
N ALA A 282 5.76 9.90 -5.78
CA ALA A 282 4.76 10.20 -6.80
C ALA A 282 4.36 8.94 -7.60
N GLU A 283 5.33 8.08 -7.95
CA GLU A 283 5.08 6.79 -8.62
C GLU A 283 4.25 5.83 -7.74
N LEU A 284 4.49 5.81 -6.42
CA LEU A 284 3.68 5.03 -5.47
C LEU A 284 2.22 5.50 -5.48
N VAL A 285 2.00 6.82 -5.40
CA VAL A 285 0.65 7.41 -5.43
C VAL A 285 -0.03 7.11 -6.76
N ALA A 286 0.67 7.25 -7.89
CA ALA A 286 0.13 6.97 -9.21
C ALA A 286 -0.32 5.50 -9.36
N ALA A 287 0.51 4.55 -8.91
CA ALA A 287 0.17 3.13 -8.93
C ALA A 287 -1.08 2.81 -8.09
N GLN A 288 -1.19 3.40 -6.89
CA GLN A 288 -2.37 3.24 -6.02
C GLN A 288 -3.63 3.85 -6.65
N MET A 289 -3.52 5.05 -7.22
CA MET A 289 -4.64 5.72 -7.88
C MET A 289 -5.16 4.90 -9.06
N GLU A 290 -4.27 4.33 -9.88
CA GLU A 290 -4.67 3.53 -11.04
C GLU A 290 -5.46 2.28 -10.62
N TYR A 291 -5.01 1.57 -9.59
CA TYR A 291 -5.73 0.43 -9.05
C TYR A 291 -7.11 0.80 -8.51
N HIS A 292 -7.18 1.81 -7.63
CA HIS A 292 -8.46 2.20 -7.02
C HIS A 292 -9.48 2.66 -8.07
N LYS A 293 -9.01 3.35 -9.12
CA LYS A 293 -9.85 3.74 -10.26
C LYS A 293 -10.38 2.51 -11.00
N LYS A 294 -9.51 1.58 -11.38
CA LYS A 294 -9.92 0.34 -12.08
C LYS A 294 -10.89 -0.50 -11.24
N ALA A 295 -10.62 -0.65 -9.95
CA ALA A 295 -11.49 -1.39 -9.04
C ALA A 295 -12.89 -0.75 -8.94
N HIS A 296 -12.95 0.59 -8.86
CA HIS A 296 -14.22 1.32 -8.88
C HIS A 296 -14.98 1.11 -10.19
N GLU A 297 -14.32 1.21 -11.34
CA GLU A 297 -14.94 0.98 -12.66
C GLU A 297 -15.53 -0.43 -12.74
N ILE A 298 -14.75 -1.47 -12.40
CA ILE A 298 -15.20 -2.88 -12.45
C ILE A 298 -16.41 -3.13 -11.55
N LEU A 299 -16.38 -2.64 -10.30
CA LEU A 299 -17.46 -2.88 -9.35
C LEU A 299 -18.72 -2.05 -9.67
N SER A 300 -18.54 -0.85 -10.22
CA SER A 300 -19.67 -0.01 -10.66
C SER A 300 -20.36 -0.57 -11.90
N GLU A 301 -19.62 -1.26 -12.79
CA GLU A 301 -20.21 -2.04 -13.89
C GLU A 301 -21.01 -3.24 -13.37
N LEU A 302 -20.51 -3.92 -12.33
CA LEU A 302 -21.15 -5.12 -11.79
C LEU A 302 -22.43 -4.83 -10.99
N ALA A 303 -22.42 -3.78 -10.17
CA ALA A 303 -23.52 -3.45 -9.26
C ALA A 303 -24.92 -3.49 -9.92
N PRO A 304 -25.18 -2.75 -11.03
CA PRO A 304 -26.50 -2.77 -11.67
C PRO A 304 -26.85 -4.14 -12.29
N LEU A 305 -25.85 -4.95 -12.66
CA LEU A 305 -26.09 -6.30 -13.19
C LEU A 305 -26.60 -7.25 -12.10
N ILE A 306 -26.13 -7.08 -10.86
CA ILE A 306 -26.61 -7.86 -9.71
C ILE A 306 -27.99 -7.36 -9.27
N GLU A 307 -28.18 -6.04 -9.17
CA GLU A 307 -29.48 -5.44 -8.85
C GLU A 307 -30.56 -5.86 -9.87
N GLY A 308 -30.21 -5.93 -11.16
CA GLY A 308 -31.10 -6.38 -12.23
C GLY A 308 -31.60 -7.82 -12.05
N LEU A 309 -30.84 -8.69 -11.37
CA LEU A 309 -31.25 -10.07 -11.08
C LEU A 309 -32.32 -10.15 -9.96
N GLN A 310 -32.52 -9.06 -9.20
CA GLN A 310 -33.53 -8.97 -8.13
C GLN A 310 -34.92 -8.55 -8.64
N LEU A 311 -35.03 -8.09 -9.90
CA LEU A 311 -36.24 -7.46 -10.45
C LEU A 311 -37.51 -8.33 -10.45
N PRO A 312 -37.48 -9.61 -10.86
CA PRO A 312 -38.69 -10.44 -10.88
C PRO A 312 -39.26 -10.67 -9.48
N LEU A 313 -38.39 -10.89 -8.49
CA LEU A 313 -38.78 -11.05 -7.09
C LEU A 313 -39.22 -9.74 -6.46
N GLY A 314 -38.56 -8.62 -6.78
CA GLY A 314 -38.95 -7.29 -6.32
C GLY A 314 -40.37 -6.92 -6.77
N LEU A 315 -40.70 -7.25 -8.02
CA LEU A 315 -42.05 -7.03 -8.56
C LEU A 315 -43.10 -7.91 -7.88
N LEU A 316 -42.81 -9.19 -7.64
CA LEU A 316 -43.74 -10.07 -6.94
C LEU A 316 -43.91 -9.73 -5.46
N ASN A 317 -42.85 -9.27 -4.80
CA ASN A 317 -42.95 -8.76 -3.43
C ASN A 317 -43.82 -7.50 -3.36
N ALA A 318 -43.66 -6.57 -4.31
CA ALA A 318 -44.52 -5.39 -4.41
C ALA A 318 -45.97 -5.74 -4.81
N ALA A 319 -46.16 -6.84 -5.55
CA ALA A 319 -47.48 -7.34 -5.94
C ALA A 319 -48.24 -8.02 -4.79
N GLN A 320 -47.64 -8.16 -3.61
CA GLN A 320 -48.30 -8.78 -2.46
C GLN A 320 -49.62 -8.06 -2.14
N GLY A 321 -50.67 -8.83 -1.91
CA GLY A 321 -52.04 -8.36 -1.68
C GLY A 321 -52.84 -8.07 -2.95
N HIS A 322 -52.21 -8.00 -4.12
CA HIS A 322 -52.88 -7.66 -5.38
C HIS A 322 -53.42 -8.91 -6.09
N ALA A 323 -54.50 -8.73 -6.84
CA ALA A 323 -55.03 -9.78 -7.72
C ALA A 323 -54.09 -9.97 -8.91
N MET A 324 -53.79 -11.23 -9.24
CA MET A 324 -52.96 -11.59 -10.39
C MET A 324 -53.43 -12.88 -11.04
N MET A 325 -53.04 -13.04 -12.31
CA MET A 325 -53.25 -14.28 -13.05
C MET A 325 -51.93 -15.04 -13.17
N VAL A 326 -51.98 -16.33 -12.88
CA VAL A 326 -50.85 -17.26 -12.98
C VAL A 326 -51.21 -18.35 -13.98
N GLU A 327 -50.47 -18.45 -15.10
CA GLU A 327 -50.60 -19.57 -16.02
C GLU A 327 -49.53 -20.62 -15.68
N LEU A 328 -49.96 -21.85 -15.45
CA LEU A 328 -49.10 -22.99 -15.16
C LEU A 328 -48.65 -23.68 -16.45
N LYS A 329 -47.53 -24.38 -16.39
CA LYS A 329 -46.96 -25.13 -17.54
C LYS A 329 -47.88 -26.23 -18.07
N ASN A 330 -48.78 -26.76 -17.24
CA ASN A 330 -49.79 -27.73 -17.62
C ASN A 330 -51.01 -27.11 -18.35
N GLY A 331 -51.03 -25.78 -18.53
CA GLY A 331 -52.11 -25.03 -19.20
C GLY A 331 -53.21 -24.55 -18.27
N GLU A 332 -53.19 -24.90 -16.98
CA GLU A 332 -54.16 -24.38 -16.01
C GLU A 332 -53.89 -22.90 -15.71
N THR A 333 -54.95 -22.14 -15.46
CA THR A 333 -54.81 -20.74 -15.00
C THR A 333 -55.40 -20.56 -13.62
N LEU A 334 -54.70 -19.81 -12.78
CA LEU A 334 -55.10 -19.46 -11.43
C LEU A 334 -55.26 -17.94 -11.35
N ASN A 335 -56.47 -17.48 -11.03
CA ASN A 335 -56.74 -16.07 -10.79
C ASN A 335 -57.00 -15.89 -9.29
N GLY A 336 -56.18 -15.13 -8.58
CA GLY A 336 -56.33 -14.93 -7.14
C GLY A 336 -55.45 -13.80 -6.60
N HIS A 337 -55.50 -13.58 -5.29
CA HIS A 337 -54.68 -12.54 -4.64
C HIS A 337 -53.38 -13.13 -4.13
N LEU A 338 -52.26 -12.49 -4.47
CA LEU A 338 -50.94 -12.92 -3.98
C LEU A 338 -50.83 -12.69 -2.48
N VAL A 339 -50.65 -13.75 -1.70
CA VAL A 339 -50.42 -13.67 -0.25
C VAL A 339 -48.94 -13.58 0.05
N GLN A 340 -48.13 -14.39 -0.62
CA GLN A 340 -46.68 -14.45 -0.41
C GLN A 340 -45.98 -15.01 -1.64
N CYS A 341 -44.79 -14.49 -1.93
CA CYS A 341 -43.83 -15.03 -2.87
C CYS A 341 -42.53 -15.30 -2.10
N ASP A 342 -41.92 -16.48 -2.27
CA ASP A 342 -40.57 -16.72 -1.76
C ASP A 342 -39.49 -16.45 -2.82
N THR A 343 -38.22 -16.64 -2.46
CA THR A 343 -37.07 -16.41 -3.34
C THR A 343 -37.04 -17.34 -4.56
N TRP A 344 -37.78 -18.47 -4.54
CA TRP A 344 -37.88 -19.41 -5.65
C TRP A 344 -39.14 -19.20 -6.50
N MET A 345 -39.81 -18.05 -6.34
CA MET A 345 -41.09 -17.73 -6.97
C MET A 345 -42.20 -18.74 -6.64
N ASN A 346 -42.13 -19.44 -5.51
CA ASN A 346 -43.27 -20.19 -5.02
C ASN A 346 -44.31 -19.19 -4.51
N LEU A 347 -45.55 -19.34 -4.98
CA LEU A 347 -46.64 -18.41 -4.71
C LEU A 347 -47.68 -19.05 -3.80
N THR A 348 -48.11 -18.31 -2.79
CA THR A 348 -49.35 -18.59 -2.07
C THR A 348 -50.40 -17.61 -2.55
N LEU A 349 -51.50 -18.11 -3.12
CA LEU A 349 -52.62 -17.28 -3.58
C LEU A 349 -53.86 -17.60 -2.76
N ARG A 350 -54.66 -16.58 -2.43
CA ARG A 350 -55.97 -16.72 -1.77
C ARG A 350 -57.12 -16.33 -2.68
N GLU A 351 -58.31 -16.85 -2.37
CA GLU A 351 -59.56 -16.58 -3.09
C GLU A 351 -59.43 -16.87 -4.59
N VAL A 352 -58.97 -18.08 -4.90
CA VAL A 352 -58.49 -18.44 -6.24
C VAL A 352 -59.60 -19.06 -7.07
N VAL A 353 -59.69 -18.62 -8.32
CA VAL A 353 -60.44 -19.29 -9.38
C VAL A 353 -59.45 -20.02 -10.29
N GLN A 354 -59.45 -21.35 -10.20
CA GLN A 354 -58.71 -22.22 -11.10
C GLN A 354 -59.57 -22.50 -12.35
N THR A 355 -58.96 -22.35 -13.52
CA THR A 355 -59.55 -22.73 -14.81
C THR A 355 -58.74 -23.85 -15.43
N SER A 356 -59.41 -24.92 -15.87
CA SER A 356 -58.77 -26.04 -16.56
C SER A 356 -58.11 -25.62 -17.89
N PRO A 357 -57.17 -26.40 -18.43
CA PRO A 357 -56.49 -26.06 -19.70
C PRO A 357 -57.45 -25.89 -20.88
N ASP A 358 -58.55 -26.64 -20.90
CA ASP A 358 -59.57 -26.58 -21.94
C ASP A 358 -60.53 -25.38 -21.80
N GLY A 359 -60.44 -24.62 -20.69
CA GLY A 359 -61.31 -23.45 -20.43
C GLY A 359 -62.71 -23.76 -19.91
N ASP A 360 -63.10 -25.04 -19.83
CA ASP A 360 -64.49 -25.44 -19.59
C ASP A 360 -64.85 -25.70 -18.12
N LYS A 361 -63.84 -25.86 -17.24
CA LYS A 361 -64.05 -26.15 -15.81
C LYS A 361 -63.45 -25.06 -14.94
N PHE A 362 -64.25 -24.58 -14.00
CA PHE A 362 -63.86 -23.57 -13.02
C PHE A 362 -64.02 -24.11 -11.61
N MET A 363 -62.95 -24.05 -10.81
CA MET A 363 -62.98 -24.41 -9.39
C MET A 363 -62.60 -23.21 -8.54
N ARG A 364 -63.34 -22.99 -7.45
CA ARG A 364 -63.01 -21.97 -6.45
C ARG A 364 -62.29 -22.62 -5.29
N LEU A 365 -61.11 -22.09 -4.96
CA LEU A 365 -60.26 -22.58 -3.88
C LEU A 365 -60.03 -21.45 -2.88
N PRO A 366 -60.18 -21.68 -1.56
CA PRO A 366 -59.88 -20.68 -0.55
C PRO A 366 -58.42 -20.21 -0.61
N GLU A 367 -57.50 -21.14 -0.83
CA GLU A 367 -56.05 -20.91 -0.93
C GLU A 367 -55.40 -21.98 -1.80
N ILE A 368 -54.31 -21.64 -2.48
CA ILE A 368 -53.46 -22.59 -3.21
C ILE A 368 -51.98 -22.22 -3.04
N TYR A 369 -51.14 -23.25 -2.95
CA TYR A 369 -49.69 -23.13 -3.01
C TYR A 369 -49.18 -23.61 -4.36
N VAL A 370 -48.46 -22.76 -5.08
CA VAL A 370 -47.92 -23.02 -6.42
C VAL A 370 -46.40 -23.02 -6.33
N LYS A 371 -45.76 -24.11 -6.79
CA LYS A 371 -44.31 -24.12 -6.91
C LYS A 371 -43.86 -23.30 -8.12
N GLY A 372 -42.86 -22.44 -7.96
CA GLY A 372 -42.41 -21.48 -8.98
C GLY A 372 -41.96 -22.13 -10.28
N ASN A 373 -41.34 -23.30 -10.20
CA ASN A 373 -40.94 -24.12 -11.35
C ASN A 373 -42.11 -24.64 -12.21
N ASN A 374 -43.35 -24.66 -11.70
CA ASN A 374 -44.54 -25.00 -12.49
C ASN A 374 -45.19 -23.79 -13.17
N ILE A 375 -44.72 -22.58 -12.90
CA ILE A 375 -45.26 -21.34 -13.47
C ILE A 375 -44.70 -21.15 -14.89
N LYS A 376 -45.56 -20.78 -15.82
CA LYS A 376 -45.20 -20.42 -17.19
C LYS A 376 -45.05 -18.90 -17.32
N TYR A 377 -46.07 -18.14 -16.90
CA TYR A 377 -45.98 -16.69 -16.79
C TYR A 377 -47.02 -16.15 -15.80
N LEU A 378 -46.85 -14.89 -15.41
CA LEU A 378 -47.70 -14.16 -14.48
C LEU A 378 -48.20 -12.88 -15.17
N ARG A 379 -49.43 -12.46 -14.87
CA ARG A 379 -49.92 -11.12 -15.19
C ARG A 379 -50.15 -10.36 -13.89
N VAL A 380 -49.34 -9.32 -13.70
CA VAL A 380 -49.38 -8.44 -12.53
C VAL A 380 -50.08 -7.14 -12.92
N PRO A 381 -50.87 -6.51 -12.04
CA PRO A 381 -51.49 -5.21 -12.32
C PRO A 381 -50.44 -4.13 -12.64
N ASP A 382 -50.76 -3.24 -13.59
CA ASP A 382 -49.86 -2.17 -14.02
C ASP A 382 -49.48 -1.22 -12.86
N GLU A 383 -50.37 -1.04 -11.88
CA GLU A 383 -50.12 -0.22 -10.67
C GLU A 383 -48.90 -0.69 -9.85
N VAL A 384 -48.62 -1.99 -9.84
CA VAL A 384 -47.46 -2.56 -9.14
C VAL A 384 -46.16 -2.23 -9.86
N ILE A 385 -46.20 -2.18 -11.20
CA ILE A 385 -45.05 -1.87 -12.04
C ILE A 385 -44.56 -0.44 -11.76
N ASP A 386 -45.47 0.49 -11.58
CA ASP A 386 -45.14 1.89 -11.29
C ASP A 386 -44.56 2.06 -9.87
N GLN A 387 -45.09 1.34 -8.87
CA GLN A 387 -44.57 1.35 -7.50
C GLN A 387 -43.12 0.84 -7.42
N VAL A 388 -42.78 -0.23 -8.15
CA VAL A 388 -41.42 -0.81 -8.16
C VAL A 388 -40.42 0.14 -8.83
N LYS A 389 -40.83 0.82 -9.91
CA LYS A 389 -40.02 1.83 -10.60
C LYS A 389 -39.74 3.03 -9.69
N GLU A 390 -40.74 3.49 -8.93
CA GLU A 390 -40.57 4.58 -7.96
C GLU A 390 -39.64 4.18 -6.80
N GLN A 391 -39.77 2.95 -6.26
CA GLN A 391 -38.86 2.44 -5.22
C GLN A 391 -37.41 2.33 -5.70
N GLN A 392 -37.19 1.93 -6.95
CA GLN A 392 -35.85 1.87 -7.56
C GLN A 392 -35.27 3.27 -7.77
N GLN A 393 -36.06 4.21 -8.27
CA GLN A 393 -35.62 5.60 -8.44
C GLN A 393 -35.26 6.24 -7.09
N GLN A 394 -35.99 5.93 -6.03
CA GLN A 394 -35.66 6.38 -4.68
C GLN A 394 -34.34 5.77 -4.16
N HIS A 395 -34.09 4.48 -4.36
CA HIS A 395 -32.82 3.85 -4.00
C HIS A 395 -31.63 4.42 -4.79
N GLN A 396 -31.82 4.71 -6.08
CA GLN A 396 -30.80 5.36 -6.92
C GLN A 396 -30.52 6.81 -6.50
N GLN A 397 -31.55 7.57 -6.13
CA GLN A 397 -31.38 8.94 -5.62
C GLN A 397 -30.70 8.96 -4.24
N GLN A 398 -30.91 7.94 -3.41
CA GLN A 398 -30.25 7.81 -2.11
C GLN A 398 -28.75 7.47 -2.26
N HIS A 399 -28.39 6.66 -3.27
CA HIS A 399 -26.98 6.41 -3.61
C HIS A 399 -26.26 7.63 -4.24
N GLN A 400 -26.97 8.50 -4.97
CA GLN A 400 -26.37 9.75 -5.50
C GLN A 400 -26.17 10.82 -4.43
N GLN A 401 -27.00 10.87 -3.37
CA GLN A 401 -26.82 11.85 -2.29
C GLN A 401 -25.62 11.55 -1.39
N HIS A 402 -25.20 10.28 -1.26
CA HIS A 402 -23.99 9.93 -0.49
C HIS A 402 -22.66 10.11 -1.25
N GLY A 403 -22.70 10.28 -2.58
CA GLY A 403 -21.52 10.60 -3.39
C GLY A 403 -21.15 12.09 -3.44
N GLN A 404 -22.01 12.97 -2.91
CA GLN A 404 -21.86 14.42 -3.01
C GLN A 404 -21.76 15.11 -1.64
N GLN A 405 -21.24 14.42 -0.62
CA GLN A 405 -20.81 15.01 0.66
C GLN A 405 -19.42 14.49 1.08
N GLY A 406 -18.49 14.37 0.12
CA GLY A 406 -17.08 14.11 0.38
C GLY A 406 -16.13 15.24 -0.05
N GLY A 407 -16.67 16.35 -0.57
CA GLY A 407 -15.90 17.46 -1.13
C GLY A 407 -15.74 18.62 -0.15
N PHE A 408 -14.59 18.73 0.49
CA PHE A 408 -13.94 19.99 0.89
C PHE A 408 -14.81 21.08 1.54
N ARG A 409 -15.16 20.93 2.83
CA ARG A 409 -15.41 22.11 3.69
C ARG A 409 -15.28 21.79 5.18
N GLY A 410 -14.11 22.08 5.74
CA GLY A 410 -13.82 21.93 7.16
C GLY A 410 -12.75 22.91 7.64
N GLY A 411 -12.87 24.17 7.23
CA GLY A 411 -12.11 25.26 7.83
C GLY A 411 -12.62 25.56 9.23
N ARG A 412 -11.66 25.68 10.17
CA ARG A 412 -11.66 26.55 11.36
C ARG A 412 -12.89 26.52 12.27
N GLY A 413 -12.68 26.05 13.50
CA GLY A 413 -13.41 26.58 14.65
C GLY A 413 -13.27 25.77 15.94
N GLY A 414 -12.57 26.34 16.93
CA GLY A 414 -12.84 26.07 18.35
C GLY A 414 -11.68 25.47 19.14
N GLY A 415 -10.97 26.30 19.92
CA GLY A 415 -9.97 25.79 20.87
C GLY A 415 -9.08 26.85 21.54
N SER A 416 -9.71 27.85 22.17
CA SER A 416 -9.24 28.59 23.35
C SER A 416 -7.73 28.69 23.65
N ARG A 417 -7.16 29.90 23.52
CA ARG A 417 -6.22 30.49 24.48
C ARG A 417 -6.10 31.99 24.20
N GLY A 418 -6.68 32.78 25.09
CA GLY A 418 -6.45 34.22 25.13
C GLY A 418 -5.03 34.51 25.62
N ASP A 419 -4.42 35.57 25.10
CA ASP A 419 -3.94 36.67 25.93
C ASP A 419 -3.30 37.78 25.08
N HIS A 420 -3.81 39.00 25.29
CA HIS A 420 -3.10 40.26 25.40
C HIS A 420 -2.27 40.88 24.23
N ARG A 421 -2.74 42.09 23.87
CA ARG A 421 -2.01 43.38 23.72
C ARG A 421 -1.46 43.79 22.35
N GLY A 422 -2.00 44.95 21.90
CA GLY A 422 -1.31 46.08 21.24
C GLY A 422 -0.88 45.83 19.80
N GLY A 423 -1.16 46.65 18.79
CA GLY A 423 -1.23 48.11 18.76
C GLY A 423 -0.32 48.58 17.61
N GLY A 424 -0.79 49.53 16.79
CA GLY A 424 0.00 50.22 15.74
C GLY A 424 -0.10 49.55 14.37
N ASP A 425 -0.77 50.12 13.36
CA ASP A 425 -0.45 51.35 12.59
C ASP A 425 0.74 51.18 11.64
N ARG A 426 0.60 51.79 10.44
CA ARG A 426 1.42 51.79 9.22
C ARG A 426 1.07 50.66 8.25
N GLY A 427 0.54 50.89 7.05
CA GLY A 427 0.53 52.08 6.20
C GLY A 427 1.03 51.69 4.80
N ARG A 428 0.53 52.43 3.80
CA ARG A 428 1.17 52.70 2.49
C ARG A 428 0.66 51.94 1.24
N GLY A 429 -0.04 52.73 0.42
CA GLY A 429 0.06 52.75 -1.06
C GLY A 429 -1.00 51.90 -1.77
N GLY A 430 -1.93 52.42 -2.58
CA GLY A 430 -1.99 53.69 -3.30
C GLY A 430 -1.85 53.45 -4.81
N ARG A 431 -2.84 53.96 -5.57
CA ARG A 431 -3.00 54.02 -7.06
C ARG A 431 -3.69 52.78 -7.66
N GLY A 432 -4.78 52.89 -8.43
CA GLY A 432 -5.44 54.04 -9.04
C GLY A 432 -5.59 53.86 -10.55
N ARG A 433 -6.85 53.70 -10.98
CA ARG A 433 -7.49 54.19 -12.23
C ARG A 433 -6.99 53.74 -13.62
N GLY A 434 -7.99 53.41 -14.45
CA GLY A 434 -7.97 53.48 -15.92
C GLY A 434 -8.67 52.25 -16.53
N ALA A 435 -9.97 52.24 -16.85
CA ALA A 435 -10.76 53.01 -17.82
C ALA A 435 -10.39 52.73 -19.30
N GLY A 436 -11.38 52.25 -20.08
CA GLY A 436 -11.42 52.29 -21.56
C GLY A 436 -11.53 50.90 -22.21
N ARG A 437 -12.71 50.42 -22.63
CA ARG A 437 -13.47 50.69 -23.88
C ARG A 437 -12.82 50.17 -25.17
N GLY A 438 -13.60 49.39 -25.93
CA GLY A 438 -13.44 49.15 -27.39
C GLY A 438 -13.62 47.67 -27.75
N ARG A 439 -14.81 47.14 -28.08
CA ARG A 439 -15.56 47.16 -29.37
C ARG A 439 -14.77 46.66 -30.60
N GLY A 440 -15.36 45.64 -31.27
CA GLY A 440 -15.17 45.29 -32.69
C GLY A 440 -14.75 43.82 -32.89
N ARG A 441 -15.64 42.92 -33.36
CA ARG A 441 -15.96 42.61 -34.78
C ARG A 441 -14.78 41.86 -35.44
N GLY A 442 -14.87 40.68 -36.06
CA GLY A 442 -15.92 39.79 -36.54
C GLY A 442 -15.29 38.84 -37.58
N GLY A 443 -15.99 37.78 -37.98
CA GLY A 443 -15.64 36.88 -39.12
C GLY A 443 -14.65 35.76 -38.74
N ALA A 444 -14.84 34.49 -39.10
CA ALA A 444 -15.71 33.85 -40.10
C ALA A 444 -16.30 32.54 -39.54
#